data_AF-A0A962AHG9-F1
#
_entry.id   AF-A0A962AHG9-F1
#
_cell.length_a   1.000
_cell.length_b   1.000
_cell.length_c   1.000
_cell.angle_alpha   90.00
_cell.angle_beta   90.00
_cell.angle_gamma   90.00
#
_symmetry.space_group_name_H-M   'P 1'
#
loop_
_entity.id
_entity.type
_entity.pdbx_description
1 polymer ?
#
loop_
_entity_poly.entity_id
_entity_poly.type
_entity_poly.pdbx_seq_one_letter_code
_entity_poly.pdbx_strand_id
1 'polypeptide(L)'
;MSFRPRAFLALSFLLAIMVPGSPAMAQQQGKAFSLTPFARDVATLASNGITVGLWGIDNPGQQGADAMRARVYLDDLIAGQQVRCLTMAGDPASGQVRARCLNAGEKDIGLALISAGLAVVDRKDVSTSELAQTYMGAEHLAQARKLGIWGDNTAPLPSRADAASTAGTSSGAAADILAAIPGWLLLSVLLGVPLLGFFMVAMILHVNFKQLIKLQKYQIAGTQKREKQLKEREKYVIAAALEQEVHSNRAKLDAFLVIYEELLKSLRDPGRTPKYQRAGDIIHEKPALTRTVYDAHVDKLDLLGPQLASDLASLYAMVTPNPDYKTLEPELPIEKAREQVDRIIRGAERLIEPMDKTSGALSVIVRDKRGGLPVSD
;
A
#
# COMPACT_ATOMS: atom_id res chain seq x y z
N MET A 1 -74.88 -3.66 -21.69
CA MET A 1 -74.31 -4.92 -22.23
C MET A 1 -72.84 -4.66 -22.53
N SER A 2 -71.93 -4.67 -21.55
CA SER A 2 -71.25 -5.81 -20.92
C SER A 2 -70.54 -6.73 -21.92
N PHE A 3 -69.23 -6.55 -22.11
CA PHE A 3 -68.28 -7.66 -22.34
C PHE A 3 -66.84 -7.17 -22.12
N ARG A 4 -66.19 -7.67 -21.07
CA ARG A 4 -64.74 -7.57 -20.83
C ARG A 4 -64.12 -8.95 -21.12
N PRO A 5 -62.97 -9.04 -21.82
CA PRO A 5 -62.05 -10.15 -21.68
C PRO A 5 -60.76 -9.66 -20.98
N ARG A 6 -60.43 -10.19 -19.80
CA ARG A 6 -59.63 -11.40 -19.51
C ARG A 6 -58.13 -11.10 -19.39
N ALA A 7 -57.70 -11.20 -18.14
CA ALA A 7 -56.34 -11.34 -17.64
C ALA A 7 -55.47 -12.29 -18.47
N PHE A 8 -54.21 -11.89 -18.69
CA PHE A 8 -53.11 -12.80 -18.91
C PHE A 8 -52.05 -12.54 -17.84
N LEU A 9 -51.93 -13.52 -16.95
CA LEU A 9 -50.84 -13.71 -16.00
C LEU A 9 -49.52 -13.88 -16.79
N ALA A 10 -48.58 -12.96 -16.62
CA ALA A 10 -47.17 -13.19 -16.94
C ALA A 10 -46.43 -13.52 -15.65
N LEU A 11 -46.43 -14.81 -15.30
CA LEU A 11 -45.65 -15.40 -14.22
C LEU A 11 -44.20 -15.54 -14.71
N SER A 12 -43.40 -14.47 -14.60
CA SER A 12 -41.97 -14.51 -14.91
C SER A 12 -41.22 -15.25 -13.79
N PHE A 13 -40.91 -16.51 -14.06
CA PHE A 13 -40.04 -17.38 -13.27
C PHE A 13 -38.63 -16.77 -13.20
N LEU A 14 -38.31 -16.11 -12.09
CA LEU A 14 -36.94 -15.73 -11.72
C LEU A 14 -36.22 -16.99 -11.23
N LEU A 15 -35.62 -17.72 -12.17
CA LEU A 15 -34.69 -18.81 -11.87
C LEU A 15 -33.37 -18.18 -11.42
N ALA A 16 -33.23 -17.99 -10.10
CA ALA A 16 -31.96 -17.57 -9.49
C ALA A 16 -30.96 -18.73 -9.60
N ILE A 17 -30.09 -18.67 -10.60
CA ILE A 17 -28.89 -19.51 -10.67
C ILE A 17 -27.96 -19.02 -9.55
N MET A 18 -28.02 -19.66 -8.38
CA MET A 18 -26.95 -19.56 -7.39
C MET A 18 -25.72 -20.23 -7.97
N VAL A 19 -24.85 -19.43 -8.61
CA VAL A 19 -23.48 -19.84 -8.91
C VAL A 19 -22.76 -19.90 -7.55
N PRO A 20 -22.32 -21.07 -7.08
CA PRO A 20 -21.49 -21.14 -5.88
C PRO A 20 -20.23 -20.31 -6.17
N GLY A 21 -20.08 -19.20 -5.45
CA GLY A 21 -18.89 -18.38 -5.49
C GLY A 21 -17.71 -19.27 -5.12
N SER A 22 -16.90 -19.60 -6.12
CA SER A 22 -15.60 -20.22 -5.87
C SER A 22 -14.85 -19.29 -4.91
N PRO A 23 -14.27 -19.79 -3.81
CA PRO A 23 -13.49 -18.97 -2.92
C PRO A 23 -12.41 -18.30 -3.77
N ALA A 24 -12.49 -16.97 -3.90
CA ALA A 24 -11.45 -16.19 -4.52
C ALA A 24 -10.20 -16.42 -3.66
N MET A 25 -9.33 -17.31 -4.12
CA MET A 25 -8.01 -17.47 -3.53
C MET A 25 -7.31 -16.13 -3.71
N ALA A 26 -7.31 -15.34 -2.64
CA ALA A 26 -6.61 -14.08 -2.55
C ALA A 26 -5.12 -14.39 -2.76
N GLN A 27 -4.68 -14.26 -4.00
CA GLN A 27 -3.30 -14.42 -4.42
C GLN A 27 -2.50 -13.39 -3.62
N GLN A 28 -1.77 -13.87 -2.61
CA GLN A 28 -0.95 -13.05 -1.72
C GLN A 28 -0.01 -12.21 -2.59
N GLN A 29 -0.31 -10.92 -2.70
CA GLN A 29 0.56 -9.98 -3.38
C GLN A 29 1.81 -9.82 -2.52
N GLY A 30 2.88 -10.51 -2.90
CA GLY A 30 4.15 -10.45 -2.22
C GLY A 30 4.67 -9.03 -2.06
N LYS A 31 5.44 -8.78 -1.00
CA LYS A 31 6.12 -7.50 -0.80
C LYS A 31 7.21 -7.34 -1.86
N ALA A 32 7.14 -6.25 -2.63
CA ALA A 32 8.17 -5.89 -3.58
C ALA A 32 9.38 -5.29 -2.85
N PHE A 33 10.58 -5.58 -3.35
CA PHE A 33 11.84 -5.01 -2.88
C PHE A 33 12.83 -4.85 -4.03
N SER A 34 13.80 -3.96 -3.86
CA SER A 34 14.83 -3.70 -4.87
C SER A 34 16.22 -3.93 -4.29
N LEU A 35 17.11 -4.52 -5.07
CA LEU A 35 18.50 -4.77 -4.68
C LEU A 35 19.45 -4.66 -5.88
N THR A 36 20.76 -4.65 -5.62
CA THR A 36 21.81 -4.62 -6.64
C THR A 36 22.58 -5.94 -6.55
N PRO A 37 22.09 -7.01 -7.18
CA PRO A 37 22.60 -8.36 -6.97
C PRO A 37 23.82 -8.66 -7.84
N PHE A 38 24.55 -9.72 -7.46
CA PHE A 38 25.44 -10.46 -8.35
C PHE A 38 24.94 -11.91 -8.50
N ALA A 39 25.22 -12.56 -9.64
CA ALA A 39 24.85 -13.96 -9.82
C ALA A 39 25.75 -14.88 -8.97
N ARG A 40 25.14 -15.62 -8.05
CA ARG A 40 25.82 -16.65 -7.25
C ARG A 40 25.90 -17.97 -8.02
N ASP A 41 24.78 -18.37 -8.61
CA ASP A 41 24.64 -19.53 -9.48
C ASP A 41 23.57 -19.25 -10.57
N VAL A 42 23.17 -20.28 -11.33
CA VAL A 42 22.22 -20.18 -12.45
C VAL A 42 20.85 -19.60 -12.04
N ALA A 43 20.39 -19.89 -10.82
CA ALA A 43 19.06 -19.53 -10.36
C ALA A 43 19.09 -18.68 -9.08
N THR A 44 20.27 -18.30 -8.59
CA THR A 44 20.41 -17.61 -7.30
C THR A 44 21.16 -16.29 -7.45
N LEU A 45 20.54 -15.23 -6.94
CA LEU A 45 21.10 -13.90 -6.79
C LEU A 45 21.53 -13.67 -5.34
N ALA A 46 22.61 -12.93 -5.13
CA ALA A 46 23.05 -12.55 -3.79
C ALA A 46 23.28 -11.03 -3.69
N SER A 47 22.87 -10.45 -2.57
CA SER A 47 23.10 -9.03 -2.25
C SER A 47 23.01 -8.81 -0.74
N ASN A 48 24.01 -8.17 -0.13
CA ASN A 48 23.97 -7.72 1.28
C ASN A 48 23.51 -8.80 2.28
N GLY A 49 23.97 -10.04 2.13
CA GLY A 49 23.59 -11.16 3.01
C GLY A 49 22.24 -11.80 2.70
N ILE A 50 21.47 -11.27 1.74
CA ILE A 50 20.23 -11.87 1.24
C ILE A 50 20.54 -12.73 0.02
N THR A 51 20.03 -13.95 0.02
CA THR A 51 20.08 -14.91 -1.09
C THR A 51 18.68 -15.02 -1.70
N VAL A 52 18.55 -14.68 -2.98
CA VAL A 52 17.29 -14.71 -3.71
C VAL A 52 17.33 -15.83 -4.74
N GLY A 53 16.53 -16.87 -4.53
CA GLY A 53 16.24 -17.86 -5.56
C GLY A 53 15.24 -17.30 -6.57
N LEU A 54 15.55 -17.38 -7.86
CA LEU A 54 14.67 -16.99 -8.94
C LEU A 54 13.48 -17.96 -8.95
N TRP A 55 12.29 -17.41 -8.74
CA TRP A 55 11.05 -18.18 -8.71
C TRP A 55 10.68 -18.71 -10.11
N GLY A 56 10.11 -19.90 -10.16
CA GLY A 56 9.55 -20.49 -11.38
C GLY A 56 10.56 -21.10 -12.35
N ILE A 57 11.84 -21.13 -11.98
CA ILE A 57 12.89 -21.83 -12.74
C ILE A 57 13.55 -22.91 -11.87
N ASP A 58 13.96 -23.99 -12.49
CA ASP A 58 14.82 -25.01 -11.92
C ASP A 58 16.12 -25.11 -12.72
N ASN A 59 17.20 -25.52 -12.06
CA ASN A 59 18.51 -25.69 -12.66
C ASN A 59 18.81 -27.19 -12.81
N PRO A 60 18.58 -27.80 -13.99
CA PRO A 60 18.83 -29.23 -14.18
C PRO A 60 20.32 -29.55 -14.29
N GLY A 61 21.20 -28.54 -14.43
CA GLY A 61 22.62 -28.69 -14.66
C GLY A 61 23.44 -27.90 -13.64
N GLN A 62 23.52 -28.38 -12.40
CA GLN A 62 24.33 -27.71 -11.36
C GLN A 62 25.84 -27.73 -11.65
N GLN A 63 26.31 -28.55 -12.60
CA GLN A 63 27.73 -28.72 -12.88
C GLN A 63 27.99 -28.78 -14.40
N GLY A 64 29.04 -28.09 -14.86
CA GLY A 64 29.50 -28.13 -16.25
C GLY A 64 29.53 -26.77 -16.96
N ALA A 65 29.82 -26.80 -18.26
CA ALA A 65 29.91 -25.60 -19.10
C ALA A 65 28.59 -24.82 -19.19
N ASP A 66 27.45 -25.52 -19.09
CA ASP A 66 26.12 -24.91 -19.07
C ASP A 66 25.89 -24.01 -17.86
N ALA A 67 26.30 -24.46 -16.67
CA ALA A 67 26.18 -23.66 -15.45
C ALA A 67 26.98 -22.35 -15.55
N MET A 68 28.19 -22.41 -16.14
CA MET A 68 28.99 -21.21 -16.36
C MET A 68 28.36 -20.28 -17.40
N ARG A 69 27.86 -20.81 -18.52
CA ARG A 69 27.17 -20.01 -19.55
C ARG A 69 25.93 -19.32 -18.99
N ALA A 70 25.15 -20.03 -18.19
CA ALA A 70 23.95 -19.49 -17.58
C ALA A 70 24.27 -18.41 -16.54
N ARG A 71 25.33 -18.59 -15.74
CA ARG A 71 25.81 -17.56 -14.81
C ARG A 71 26.28 -16.30 -15.53
N VAL A 72 27.06 -16.43 -16.60
CA VAL A 72 27.53 -15.28 -17.40
C VAL A 72 26.36 -14.53 -18.03
N TYR A 73 25.38 -15.26 -18.58
CA TYR A 73 24.17 -14.65 -19.13
C TYR A 73 23.32 -13.95 -18.05
N LEU A 74 23.24 -14.54 -16.84
CA LEU A 74 22.55 -13.92 -15.71
C LEU A 74 23.25 -12.63 -15.25
N ASP A 75 24.58 -12.63 -15.16
CA ASP A 75 25.38 -11.45 -14.84
C ASP A 75 25.18 -10.34 -15.90
N ASP A 76 25.09 -10.68 -17.19
CA ASP A 76 24.80 -9.72 -18.28
C ASP A 76 23.36 -9.17 -18.21
N LEU A 77 22.38 -10.00 -17.87
CA LEU A 77 20.98 -9.57 -17.72
C LEU A 77 20.79 -8.54 -16.59
N ILE A 78 21.58 -8.68 -15.52
CA ILE A 78 21.56 -7.77 -14.37
C ILE A 78 22.44 -6.55 -14.64
N ALA A 79 23.60 -6.75 -15.27
CA ALA A 79 24.59 -5.72 -15.61
C ALA A 79 24.96 -4.80 -14.43
N GLY A 80 24.96 -5.33 -13.20
CA GLY A 80 25.19 -4.55 -11.97
C GLY A 80 24.13 -3.48 -11.68
N GLN A 81 22.99 -3.52 -12.37
CA GLN A 81 21.89 -2.58 -12.19
C GLN A 81 20.96 -3.02 -11.06
N GLN A 82 20.10 -2.09 -10.63
CA GLN A 82 19.06 -2.39 -9.65
C GLN A 82 18.01 -3.34 -10.26
N VAL A 83 17.69 -4.40 -9.53
CA VAL A 83 16.69 -5.41 -9.88
C VAL A 83 15.51 -5.29 -8.92
N ARG A 84 14.29 -5.28 -9.46
CA ARG A 84 13.04 -5.23 -8.69
C ARG A 84 12.49 -6.64 -8.54
N CYS A 85 12.43 -7.15 -7.32
CA CYS A 85 11.97 -8.50 -7.01
C CYS A 85 10.62 -8.47 -6.28
N LEU A 86 9.72 -9.38 -6.67
CA LEU A 86 8.45 -9.63 -6.01
C LEU A 86 8.53 -10.97 -5.28
N THR A 87 8.38 -10.93 -3.95
CA THR A 87 8.46 -12.13 -3.10
C THR A 87 7.34 -13.12 -3.46
N MET A 88 7.69 -14.34 -3.83
CA MET A 88 6.71 -15.39 -4.14
C MET A 88 6.62 -16.43 -3.01
N ALA A 89 7.75 -16.72 -2.35
CA ALA A 89 7.80 -17.57 -1.16
C ALA A 89 8.99 -17.19 -0.26
N GLY A 90 8.84 -17.43 1.04
CA GLY A 90 9.84 -17.06 2.05
C GLY A 90 9.73 -15.61 2.53
N ASP A 91 10.64 -15.22 3.42
CA ASP A 91 10.71 -13.86 3.98
C ASP A 91 12.11 -13.29 3.73
N PRO A 92 12.24 -12.13 3.07
CA PRO A 92 13.53 -11.44 2.92
C PRO A 92 14.30 -11.24 4.23
N ALA A 93 13.60 -11.11 5.37
CA ALA A 93 14.24 -10.95 6.68
C ALA A 93 15.00 -12.22 7.14
N SER A 94 14.63 -13.39 6.63
CA SER A 94 15.32 -14.66 6.94
C SER A 94 16.64 -14.83 6.18
N GLY A 95 16.95 -13.94 5.23
CA GLY A 95 18.12 -14.03 4.37
C GLY A 95 17.98 -14.99 3.20
N GLN A 96 16.89 -15.77 3.10
CA GLN A 96 16.58 -16.62 1.96
C GLN A 96 15.15 -16.38 1.46
N VAL A 97 14.99 -16.07 0.18
CA VAL A 97 13.69 -15.78 -0.41
C VAL A 97 13.61 -16.30 -1.84
N ARG A 98 12.45 -16.81 -2.27
CA ARG A 98 12.16 -17.09 -3.69
C ARG A 98 11.33 -15.96 -4.25
N ALA A 99 11.82 -15.31 -5.31
CA ALA A 99 11.19 -14.11 -5.86
C ALA A 99 11.21 -14.08 -7.39
N ARG A 100 10.20 -13.43 -7.97
CA ARG A 100 10.20 -13.07 -9.39
C ARG A 100 10.90 -11.73 -9.56
N CYS A 101 12.03 -11.72 -10.27
CA CYS A 101 12.88 -10.55 -10.39
C CYS A 101 12.86 -9.96 -11.80
N LEU A 102 12.73 -8.63 -11.88
CA LEU A 102 12.73 -7.84 -13.10
C LEU A 102 13.99 -6.97 -13.15
N ASN A 103 14.68 -6.95 -14.27
CA ASN A 103 15.82 -6.04 -14.47
C ASN A 103 15.36 -4.59 -14.73
N ALA A 104 16.30 -3.67 -14.96
CA ALA A 104 16.00 -2.26 -15.23
C ALA A 104 15.13 -2.01 -16.47
N GLY A 105 15.13 -2.95 -17.44
CA GLY A 105 14.27 -2.93 -18.62
C GLY A 105 12.92 -3.61 -18.42
N GLU A 106 12.51 -3.84 -17.18
CA GLU A 106 11.30 -4.58 -16.79
C GLU A 106 11.19 -6.01 -17.37
N LYS A 107 12.33 -6.60 -17.78
CA LYS A 107 12.37 -7.97 -18.31
C LYS A 107 12.46 -8.96 -17.14
N ASP A 108 11.58 -9.95 -17.16
CA ASP A 108 11.61 -11.08 -16.22
C ASP A 108 12.86 -11.93 -16.45
N ILE A 109 13.72 -11.97 -15.43
CA ILE A 109 15.01 -12.65 -15.46
C ILE A 109 14.84 -14.18 -15.58
N GLY A 110 13.87 -14.76 -14.86
CA GLY A 110 13.61 -16.20 -14.90
C GLY A 110 13.09 -16.62 -16.28
N LEU A 111 12.15 -15.86 -16.83
CA LEU A 111 11.65 -16.08 -18.19
C LEU A 111 12.75 -15.92 -19.25
N ALA A 112 13.67 -14.96 -19.06
CA ALA A 112 14.79 -14.73 -19.97
C ALA A 112 15.78 -15.91 -19.98
N LEU A 113 16.01 -16.54 -18.82
CA LEU A 113 16.84 -17.75 -18.70
C LEU A 113 16.17 -18.95 -19.38
N ILE A 114 14.87 -19.16 -19.16
CA ILE A 114 14.11 -20.24 -19.82
C ILE A 114 14.12 -20.05 -21.34
N SER A 115 13.87 -18.83 -21.82
CA SER A 115 13.81 -18.52 -23.26
C SER A 115 15.17 -18.73 -23.96
N ALA A 116 16.27 -18.56 -23.24
CA ALA A 116 17.62 -18.84 -23.73
C ALA A 116 18.00 -20.33 -23.64
N GLY A 117 17.13 -21.18 -23.09
CA GLY A 117 17.41 -22.59 -22.86
C GLY A 117 18.45 -22.85 -21.75
N LEU A 118 18.62 -21.91 -20.82
CA LEU A 118 19.62 -22.00 -19.74
C LEU A 118 19.03 -22.45 -18.40
N ALA A 119 17.69 -22.54 -18.32
CA ALA A 119 16.95 -23.06 -17.18
C ALA A 119 15.70 -23.79 -17.68
N VAL A 120 15.12 -24.63 -16.81
CA VAL A 120 13.83 -25.32 -17.07
C VAL A 120 12.76 -24.75 -16.16
N VAL A 121 11.50 -24.96 -16.51
CA VAL A 121 10.37 -24.47 -15.71
C VAL A 121 10.22 -25.32 -14.45
N ASP A 122 10.24 -24.70 -13.27
CA ASP A 122 9.84 -25.36 -12.03
C ASP A 122 8.31 -25.50 -12.02
N ARG A 123 7.83 -26.67 -12.48
CA ARG A 123 6.39 -26.93 -12.62
C ARG A 123 5.65 -26.84 -11.29
N LYS A 124 6.32 -27.08 -10.15
CA LYS A 124 5.68 -27.02 -8.81
C LYS A 124 5.31 -25.59 -8.45
N ASP A 125 6.21 -24.65 -8.76
CA ASP A 125 6.00 -23.22 -8.52
C ASP A 125 5.00 -22.64 -9.54
N VAL A 126 5.13 -23.01 -10.81
CA VAL A 126 4.51 -22.29 -11.92
C VAL A 126 3.08 -22.73 -12.22
N SER A 127 2.73 -24.02 -12.00
CA SER A 127 1.45 -24.59 -12.50
C SER A 127 0.18 -23.92 -11.99
N THR A 128 0.23 -23.30 -10.81
CA THR A 128 -0.91 -22.62 -10.18
C THR A 128 -0.93 -21.12 -10.47
N SER A 129 0.08 -20.60 -11.16
CA SER A 129 0.23 -19.17 -11.43
C SER A 129 -0.36 -18.78 -12.79
N GLU A 130 -0.75 -17.52 -12.92
CA GLU A 130 -1.13 -16.93 -14.21
C GLU A 130 0.02 -16.91 -15.24
N LEU A 131 1.26 -17.08 -14.78
CA LEU A 131 2.46 -17.12 -15.64
C LEU A 131 2.70 -18.50 -16.28
N ALA A 132 1.89 -19.50 -15.96
CA ALA A 132 2.11 -20.88 -16.39
C ALA A 132 2.28 -21.02 -17.90
N GLN A 133 1.37 -20.45 -18.68
CA GLN A 133 1.41 -20.55 -20.14
C GLN A 133 2.64 -19.87 -20.73
N THR A 134 3.03 -18.71 -20.21
CA THR A 134 4.19 -17.96 -20.70
C THR A 134 5.50 -18.71 -20.45
N TYR A 135 5.69 -19.24 -19.24
CA TYR A 135 6.91 -19.97 -18.87
C TYR A 135 7.03 -21.29 -19.63
N MET A 136 5.95 -22.08 -19.68
CA MET A 136 5.93 -23.35 -20.42
C MET A 136 6.10 -23.14 -21.93
N GLY A 137 5.51 -22.08 -22.50
CA GLY A 137 5.68 -21.73 -23.90
C GLY A 137 7.13 -21.36 -24.24
N ALA A 138 7.79 -20.60 -23.37
CA ALA A 138 9.21 -20.25 -23.54
C ALA A 138 10.12 -21.47 -23.50
N GLU A 139 9.88 -22.41 -22.58
CA GLU A 139 10.63 -23.67 -22.49
C GLU A 139 10.45 -24.51 -23.76
N HIS A 140 9.21 -24.69 -24.23
CA HIS A 140 8.92 -25.44 -25.44
C HIS A 140 9.58 -24.81 -26.68
N LEU A 141 9.61 -23.47 -26.77
CA LEU A 141 10.31 -22.77 -27.85
C LEU A 141 11.82 -22.96 -27.79
N ALA A 142 12.42 -22.92 -26.59
CA ALA A 142 13.85 -23.18 -26.40
C ALA A 142 14.22 -24.62 -26.78
N GLN A 143 13.38 -25.59 -26.40
CA GLN A 143 13.51 -27.01 -26.79
C GLN A 143 13.43 -27.20 -28.31
N ALA A 144 12.39 -26.64 -28.94
CA ALA A 144 12.17 -26.75 -30.39
C ALA A 144 13.33 -26.15 -31.19
N ARG A 145 13.97 -25.10 -30.67
CA ARG A 145 15.14 -24.44 -31.27
C ARG A 145 16.48 -25.03 -30.84
N LYS A 146 16.49 -26.06 -29.98
CA LYS A 146 17.71 -26.68 -29.42
C LYS A 146 18.66 -25.63 -28.81
N LEU A 147 18.13 -24.72 -27.99
CA LEU A 147 18.92 -23.67 -27.34
C LEU A 147 19.49 -24.15 -26.00
N GLY A 148 20.67 -23.64 -25.64
CA GLY A 148 21.29 -23.88 -24.33
C GLY A 148 21.44 -25.37 -24.02
N ILE A 149 20.85 -25.81 -22.91
CA ILE A 149 20.89 -27.21 -22.42
C ILE A 149 20.20 -28.21 -23.37
N TRP A 150 19.39 -27.72 -24.31
CA TRP A 150 18.62 -28.55 -25.24
C TRP A 150 19.38 -28.83 -26.56
N GLY A 151 20.53 -28.19 -26.79
CA GLY A 151 21.32 -28.34 -28.01
C GLY A 151 22.78 -28.63 -27.75
N ASP A 152 23.56 -28.68 -28.83
CA ASP A 152 25.00 -28.90 -28.73
C ASP A 152 25.70 -27.66 -28.15
N ASN A 153 26.63 -27.88 -27.23
CA ASN A 153 27.25 -26.85 -26.38
C ASN A 153 28.06 -25.75 -27.11
N THR A 154 28.05 -25.75 -28.45
CA THR A 154 28.79 -24.81 -29.30
C THR A 154 27.94 -23.66 -29.85
N ALA A 155 26.62 -23.67 -29.65
CA ALA A 155 25.77 -22.59 -30.14
C ALA A 155 26.03 -21.26 -29.37
N PRO A 156 26.31 -20.14 -30.06
CA PRO A 156 26.51 -18.85 -29.42
C PRO A 156 25.23 -18.38 -28.72
N LEU A 157 25.38 -17.79 -27.54
CA LEU A 157 24.27 -17.24 -26.75
C LEU A 157 23.59 -16.10 -27.54
N PRO A 158 22.25 -16.01 -27.53
CA PRO A 158 21.54 -14.91 -28.19
C PRO A 158 21.98 -13.58 -27.58
N SER A 159 22.50 -12.67 -28.40
CA SER A 159 22.91 -11.36 -27.93
C SER A 159 21.70 -10.48 -27.63
N ARG A 160 21.86 -9.47 -26.78
CA ARG A 160 20.81 -8.49 -26.41
C ARG A 160 20.18 -7.78 -27.62
N ALA A 161 20.85 -7.76 -28.79
CA ALA A 161 20.37 -7.14 -30.01
C ALA A 161 19.42 -8.03 -30.84
N ASP A 162 19.51 -9.34 -30.69
CA ASP A 162 18.82 -10.30 -31.58
C ASP A 162 17.34 -10.53 -31.19
N ALA A 163 16.92 -10.06 -30.02
CA ALA A 163 15.54 -10.19 -29.53
C ALA A 163 14.58 -9.12 -30.09
N ALA A 164 15.07 -8.10 -30.78
CA ALA A 164 14.27 -6.97 -31.28
C ALA A 164 14.00 -7.02 -32.80
N SER A 165 14.56 -7.98 -33.53
CA SER A 165 14.65 -7.94 -35.00
C SER A 165 13.82 -9.00 -35.76
N THR A 166 12.95 -9.76 -35.10
CA THR A 166 12.03 -10.69 -35.80
C THR A 166 10.73 -10.01 -36.24
N ALA A 167 10.81 -9.03 -37.13
CA ALA A 167 9.67 -8.53 -37.90
C ALA A 167 10.15 -7.98 -39.26
N GLY A 168 9.90 -8.74 -40.33
CA GLY A 168 10.30 -8.42 -41.71
C GLY A 168 11.32 -9.43 -42.25
N THR A 169 11.29 -9.92 -43.48
CA THR A 169 10.61 -9.43 -44.69
C THR A 169 10.68 -10.59 -45.69
N SER A 170 9.53 -11.09 -46.17
CA SER A 170 9.49 -12.03 -47.30
C SER A 170 9.10 -11.25 -48.56
N SER A 171 10.07 -10.87 -49.39
CA SER A 171 9.81 -10.31 -50.71
C SER A 171 10.83 -10.84 -51.71
N GLY A 172 10.46 -11.88 -52.43
CA GLY A 172 11.24 -12.45 -53.52
C GLY A 172 10.32 -13.04 -54.58
N ALA A 173 9.55 -12.19 -55.27
CA ALA A 173 8.87 -12.50 -56.54
C ALA A 173 8.07 -11.28 -57.05
N ALA A 174 8.73 -10.16 -57.37
CA ALA A 174 8.02 -9.01 -57.97
C ALA A 174 8.91 -8.14 -58.88
N ALA A 175 9.94 -8.71 -59.51
CA ALA A 175 10.85 -7.93 -60.36
C ALA A 175 10.35 -7.77 -61.82
N ASP A 176 9.44 -8.60 -62.31
CA ASP A 176 9.14 -8.65 -63.76
C ASP A 176 7.87 -7.94 -64.24
N ILE A 177 7.11 -7.24 -63.36
CA ILE A 177 5.84 -6.57 -63.74
C ILE A 177 5.99 -5.04 -63.92
N LEU A 178 7.13 -4.45 -63.57
CA LEU A 178 7.28 -2.98 -63.46
C LEU A 178 7.60 -2.22 -64.76
N ALA A 179 7.79 -2.89 -65.90
CA ALA A 179 8.25 -2.25 -67.14
C ALA A 179 7.15 -1.57 -67.99
N ALA A 180 5.86 -1.69 -67.63
CA ALA A 180 4.74 -1.22 -68.46
C ALA A 180 3.90 -0.07 -67.83
N ILE A 181 4.29 0.44 -66.67
CA ILE A 181 3.51 1.45 -65.94
C ILE A 181 4.10 2.85 -66.19
N PRO A 182 3.32 3.83 -66.69
CA PRO A 182 3.82 5.17 -66.96
C PRO A 182 4.35 5.83 -65.67
N GLY A 183 5.50 6.50 -65.74
CA GLY A 183 6.30 6.88 -64.56
C GLY A 183 5.60 7.72 -63.49
N TRP A 184 4.55 8.47 -63.82
CA TRP A 184 3.74 9.22 -62.85
C TRP A 184 2.86 8.31 -61.97
N LEU A 185 2.44 7.15 -62.49
CA LEU A 185 1.71 6.13 -61.74
C LEU A 185 2.64 5.37 -60.79
N LEU A 186 3.91 5.16 -61.18
CA LEU A 186 4.91 4.62 -60.27
C LEU A 186 5.21 5.58 -59.13
N LEU A 187 5.30 6.89 -59.40
CA LEU A 187 5.52 7.89 -58.36
C LEU A 187 4.32 7.99 -57.40
N SER A 188 3.08 7.93 -57.90
CA SER A 188 1.87 7.96 -57.07
C SER A 188 1.68 6.68 -56.26
N VAL A 189 2.07 5.52 -56.77
CA VAL A 189 2.07 4.27 -56.00
C VAL A 189 3.21 4.27 -54.98
N LEU A 190 4.41 4.71 -55.35
CA LEU A 190 5.58 4.75 -54.47
C LEU A 190 5.40 5.71 -53.29
N LEU A 191 4.74 6.86 -53.49
CA LEU A 191 4.47 7.82 -52.41
C LEU A 191 3.10 7.63 -51.77
N GLY A 192 2.08 7.26 -52.55
CA GLY A 192 0.70 7.16 -52.07
C GLY A 192 0.45 5.94 -51.19
N VAL A 193 1.01 4.78 -51.53
CA VAL A 193 0.87 3.56 -50.72
C VAL A 193 1.46 3.71 -49.31
N PRO A 194 2.70 4.22 -49.12
CA PRO A 194 3.23 4.40 -47.76
C PRO A 194 2.49 5.49 -46.98
N LEU A 195 2.03 6.57 -47.64
CA LEU A 195 1.22 7.60 -46.97
C LEU A 195 -0.12 7.04 -46.49
N LEU A 196 -0.79 6.23 -47.31
CA LEU A 196 -2.05 5.58 -46.94
C LEU A 196 -1.83 4.57 -45.81
N GLY A 197 -0.74 3.79 -45.87
CA GLY A 197 -0.34 2.89 -44.80
C GLY A 197 -0.05 3.62 -43.49
N PHE A 198 0.66 4.74 -43.54
CA PHE A 198 0.91 5.60 -42.38
C PHE A 198 -0.38 6.15 -41.79
N PHE A 199 -1.33 6.61 -42.61
CA PHE A 199 -2.64 7.07 -42.15
C PHE A 199 -3.45 5.96 -41.48
N MET A 200 -3.45 4.75 -42.05
CA MET A 200 -4.08 3.57 -41.44
C MET A 200 -3.49 3.26 -40.06
N VAL A 201 -2.16 3.21 -39.96
CA VAL A 201 -1.46 2.96 -38.68
C VAL A 201 -1.73 4.08 -37.68
N ALA A 202 -1.67 5.34 -38.12
CA ALA A 202 -1.98 6.49 -37.27
C ALA A 202 -3.44 6.44 -36.76
N MET A 203 -4.39 6.02 -37.59
CA MET A 203 -5.79 5.86 -37.19
C MET A 203 -5.96 4.73 -36.18
N ILE A 204 -5.34 3.56 -36.40
CA ILE A 204 -5.36 2.43 -35.45
C ILE A 204 -4.75 2.84 -34.11
N LEU A 205 -3.58 3.50 -34.14
CA LEU A 205 -2.93 4.03 -32.94
C LEU A 205 -3.83 5.05 -32.24
N HIS A 206 -4.47 5.96 -32.97
CA HIS A 206 -5.34 6.97 -32.38
C HIS A 206 -6.57 6.35 -31.68
N VAL A 207 -7.18 5.31 -32.27
CA VAL A 207 -8.30 4.59 -31.66
C VAL A 207 -7.86 3.85 -30.41
N ASN A 208 -6.73 3.13 -30.45
CA ASN A 208 -6.19 2.39 -29.31
C ASN A 208 -5.74 3.33 -28.19
N PHE A 209 -5.11 4.46 -28.52
CA PHE A 209 -4.66 5.45 -27.55
C PHE A 209 -5.84 6.12 -26.83
N LYS A 210 -6.95 6.37 -27.53
CA LYS A 210 -8.20 6.84 -26.90
C LYS A 210 -8.74 5.84 -25.86
N GLN A 211 -8.64 4.53 -26.13
CA GLN A 211 -9.04 3.51 -25.16
C GLN A 211 -8.09 3.47 -23.95
N LEU A 212 -6.78 3.57 -24.17
CA LEU A 212 -5.78 3.63 -23.10
C LEU A 212 -5.98 4.84 -22.18
N ILE A 213 -6.25 6.03 -22.73
CA ILE A 213 -6.54 7.23 -21.93
C ILE A 213 -7.79 7.03 -21.07
N LYS A 214 -8.83 6.36 -21.60
CA LYS A 214 -10.03 6.05 -20.81
C LYS A 214 -9.69 5.13 -19.63
N LEU A 215 -8.93 4.06 -19.87
CA LEU A 215 -8.51 3.13 -18.82
C LEU A 215 -7.65 3.81 -17.75
N GLN A 216 -6.72 4.67 -18.13
CA GLN A 216 -5.93 5.46 -17.18
C GLN A 216 -6.81 6.39 -16.34
N LYS A 217 -7.80 7.06 -16.94
CA LYS A 217 -8.76 7.89 -16.20
C LYS A 217 -9.58 7.07 -15.19
N TYR A 218 -10.03 5.87 -15.57
CA TYR A 218 -10.72 4.97 -14.64
C TYR A 218 -9.81 4.48 -13.51
N GLN A 219 -8.56 4.16 -13.79
CA GLN A 219 -7.60 3.75 -12.77
C GLN A 219 -7.30 4.90 -11.80
N ILE A 220 -7.03 6.11 -12.31
CA ILE A 220 -6.77 7.29 -11.47
C ILE A 220 -8.01 7.66 -10.64
N ALA A 221 -9.21 7.62 -11.23
CA ALA A 221 -10.45 7.86 -10.49
C ALA A 221 -10.68 6.79 -9.40
N GLY A 222 -10.36 5.53 -9.70
CA GLY A 222 -10.43 4.42 -8.77
C GLY A 222 -9.44 4.56 -7.61
N THR A 223 -8.19 4.92 -7.88
CA THR A 223 -7.17 5.14 -6.84
C THR A 223 -7.50 6.34 -5.97
N GLN A 224 -7.94 7.46 -6.57
CA GLN A 224 -8.40 8.64 -5.82
C GLN A 224 -9.60 8.33 -4.92
N LYS A 225 -10.56 7.52 -5.38
CA LYS A 225 -11.70 7.09 -4.55
C LYS A 225 -11.23 6.24 -3.37
N ARG A 226 -10.31 5.30 -3.59
CA ARG A 226 -9.74 4.47 -2.52
C ARG A 226 -8.95 5.31 -1.52
N GLU A 227 -8.14 6.27 -1.99
CA GLU A 227 -7.37 7.17 -1.13
C GLU A 227 -8.30 8.02 -0.25
N LYS A 228 -9.37 8.59 -0.82
CA LYS A 228 -10.38 9.32 -0.04
C LYS A 228 -11.04 8.43 1.01
N GLN A 229 -11.41 7.20 0.66
CA GLN A 229 -11.99 6.26 1.61
C GLN A 229 -11.02 5.87 2.73
N LEU A 230 -9.73 5.73 2.44
CA LEU A 230 -8.70 5.47 3.45
C LEU A 230 -8.52 6.67 4.37
N LYS A 231 -8.43 7.89 3.83
CA LYS A 231 -8.36 9.13 4.61
C LYS A 231 -9.58 9.32 5.52
N GLU A 232 -10.79 9.02 5.03
CA GLU A 232 -12.01 9.06 5.84
C GLU A 232 -12.00 8.02 6.97
N ARG A 233 -11.48 6.80 6.72
CA ARG A 233 -11.32 5.78 7.76
C ARG A 233 -10.29 6.20 8.81
N GLU A 234 -9.15 6.73 8.37
CA GLU A 234 -8.10 7.23 9.24
C GLU A 234 -8.59 8.39 10.11
N LYS A 235 -9.28 9.37 9.52
CA LYS A 235 -9.95 10.47 10.22
C LYS A 235 -10.82 9.95 11.36
N TYR A 236 -11.63 8.92 11.11
CA TYR A 236 -12.52 8.35 12.11
C TYR A 236 -11.77 7.63 13.24
N VAL A 237 -10.76 6.82 12.89
CA VAL A 237 -9.95 6.10 13.88
C VAL A 237 -9.24 7.09 14.82
N ILE A 238 -8.65 8.15 14.26
CA ILE A 238 -7.99 9.20 15.03
C ILE A 238 -8.99 9.95 15.91
N ALA A 239 -10.16 10.32 15.35
CA ALA A 239 -11.19 11.01 16.11
C ALA A 239 -11.68 10.18 17.31
N ALA A 240 -11.93 8.88 17.12
CA ALA A 240 -12.37 7.98 18.19
C ALA A 240 -11.29 7.77 19.26
N ALA A 241 -10.01 7.63 18.86
CA ALA A 241 -8.90 7.50 19.80
C ALA A 241 -8.73 8.77 20.64
N LEU A 242 -8.81 9.95 20.02
CA LEU A 242 -8.74 11.23 20.71
C LEU A 242 -9.96 11.49 21.60
N GLU A 243 -11.17 11.11 21.16
CA GLU A 243 -12.39 11.22 21.97
C GLU A 243 -12.22 10.43 23.28
N GLN A 244 -11.71 9.21 23.18
CA GLN A 244 -11.45 8.36 24.34
C GLN A 244 -10.37 8.94 25.27
N GLU A 245 -9.28 9.49 24.72
CA GLU A 245 -8.23 10.14 25.53
C GLU A 245 -8.77 11.39 26.24
N VAL A 246 -9.50 12.26 25.54
CA VAL A 246 -10.11 13.47 26.13
C VAL A 246 -11.12 13.09 27.21
N HIS A 247 -11.96 12.09 26.97
CA HIS A 247 -12.95 11.63 27.95
C HIS A 247 -12.28 11.00 29.19
N SER A 248 -11.24 10.19 29.00
CA SER A 248 -10.46 9.64 30.12
C SER A 248 -9.80 10.74 30.94
N ASN A 249 -9.21 11.75 30.28
CA ASN A 249 -8.64 12.90 30.94
C ASN A 249 -9.69 13.72 31.68
N ARG A 250 -10.90 13.86 31.12
CA ARG A 250 -12.01 14.62 31.74
C ARG A 250 -12.41 13.98 33.06
N ALA A 251 -12.51 12.65 33.10
CA ALA A 251 -12.81 11.90 34.31
C ALA A 251 -11.69 12.02 35.37
N LYS A 252 -10.41 12.02 34.95
CA LYS A 252 -9.28 12.27 35.86
C LYS A 252 -9.32 13.69 36.42
N LEU A 253 -9.69 14.67 35.60
CA LEU A 253 -9.83 16.07 36.02
C LEU A 253 -10.96 16.23 37.05
N ASP A 254 -12.10 15.59 36.85
CA ASP A 254 -13.21 15.60 37.83
C ASP A 254 -12.76 15.00 39.17
N ALA A 255 -12.12 13.83 39.15
CA ALA A 255 -11.61 13.21 40.37
C ALA A 255 -10.59 14.10 41.09
N PHE A 256 -9.70 14.75 40.33
CA PHE A 256 -8.74 15.70 40.86
C PHE A 256 -9.43 16.89 41.55
N LEU A 257 -10.42 17.50 40.91
CA LEU A 257 -11.17 18.62 41.48
C LEU A 257 -11.89 18.23 42.76
N VAL A 258 -12.60 17.09 42.79
CA VAL A 258 -13.30 16.59 43.98
C VAL A 258 -12.35 16.43 45.17
N ILE A 259 -11.18 15.82 44.95
CA ILE A 259 -10.18 15.61 46.02
C ILE A 259 -9.66 16.96 46.56
N TYR A 260 -9.36 17.91 45.67
CA TYR A 260 -8.79 19.18 46.07
C TYR A 260 -9.82 20.13 46.67
N GLU A 261 -11.08 20.09 46.23
CA GLU A 261 -12.19 20.80 46.87
C GLU A 261 -12.44 20.30 48.29
N GLU A 262 -12.40 18.98 48.51
CA GLU A 262 -12.50 18.40 49.85
C GLU A 262 -11.30 18.81 50.72
N LEU A 263 -10.08 18.79 50.16
CA LEU A 263 -8.90 19.29 50.84
C LEU A 263 -9.07 20.77 51.22
N LEU A 264 -9.51 21.63 50.29
CA LEU A 264 -9.73 23.05 50.55
C LEU A 264 -10.81 23.27 51.62
N LYS A 265 -11.89 22.48 51.60
CA LYS A 265 -12.94 22.51 52.63
C LYS A 265 -12.37 22.13 54.00
N SER A 266 -11.53 21.10 54.07
CA SER A 266 -10.85 20.70 55.30
C SER A 266 -9.90 21.78 55.82
N LEU A 267 -9.21 22.48 54.91
CA LEU A 267 -8.32 23.59 55.26
C LEU A 267 -9.12 24.78 55.80
N ARG A 268 -10.37 24.98 55.37
CA ARG A 268 -11.25 26.08 55.79
C ARG A 268 -11.89 25.90 57.16
N ASP A 269 -11.96 24.66 57.68
CA ASP A 269 -12.57 24.35 58.97
C ASP A 269 -11.70 24.85 60.15
N PRO A 270 -12.16 25.83 60.96
CA PRO A 270 -11.38 26.34 62.09
C PRO A 270 -11.29 25.35 63.27
N GLY A 271 -12.17 24.35 63.33
CA GLY A 271 -12.25 23.40 64.45
C GLY A 271 -11.31 22.20 64.34
N ARG A 272 -10.65 22.01 63.19
CA ARG A 272 -9.83 20.82 62.90
C ARG A 272 -8.43 21.23 62.48
N THR A 273 -7.41 20.69 63.17
CA THR A 273 -6.02 20.80 62.73
C THR A 273 -5.85 20.07 61.39
N PRO A 274 -5.44 20.72 60.30
CA PRO A 274 -5.24 20.09 59.00
C PRO A 274 -4.24 18.94 59.03
N LYS A 275 -4.42 17.95 58.15
CA LYS A 275 -3.53 16.78 58.07
C LYS A 275 -2.07 17.17 57.79
N TYR A 276 -1.83 18.12 56.88
CA TYR A 276 -0.49 18.54 56.47
C TYR A 276 0.33 19.15 57.63
N GLN A 277 -0.31 19.77 58.63
CA GLN A 277 0.40 20.33 59.79
C GLN A 277 0.98 19.26 60.72
N ARG A 278 0.53 18.01 60.65
CA ARG A 278 1.01 16.93 61.52
C ARG A 278 2.24 16.22 60.98
N ALA A 279 2.27 15.96 59.68
CA ALA A 279 3.30 15.12 59.05
C ALA A 279 3.80 15.65 57.70
N GLY A 280 3.33 16.82 57.27
CA GLY A 280 3.42 17.26 55.88
C GLY A 280 2.36 16.59 55.01
N ASP A 281 2.17 17.13 53.81
CA ASP A 281 1.36 16.47 52.77
C ASP A 281 1.98 16.74 51.39
N ILE A 282 1.76 15.83 50.44
CA ILE A 282 2.28 15.99 49.08
C ILE A 282 1.10 16.31 48.16
N ILE A 283 1.14 17.48 47.53
CA ILE A 283 0.14 17.92 46.57
C ILE A 283 0.76 18.03 45.18
N HIS A 284 -0.01 17.70 44.16
CA HIS A 284 0.30 18.00 42.77
C HIS A 284 -0.10 19.44 42.42
N GLU A 285 0.74 20.15 41.68
CA GLU A 285 0.38 21.51 41.18
C GLU A 285 -0.60 21.48 40.01
N LYS A 286 -0.65 20.37 39.27
CA LYS A 286 -1.52 20.16 38.09
C LYS A 286 -2.04 18.72 38.05
N PRO A 287 -3.19 18.46 37.40
CA PRO A 287 -3.69 17.11 37.21
C PRO A 287 -2.77 16.29 36.29
N ALA A 288 -2.57 15.01 36.62
CA ALA A 288 -1.78 14.07 35.80
C ALA A 288 -2.63 13.53 34.63
N LEU A 289 -2.62 14.26 33.52
CA LEU A 289 -3.39 13.93 32.31
C LEU A 289 -2.50 13.26 31.25
N THR A 290 -3.07 12.36 30.45
CA THR A 290 -2.32 11.64 29.40
C THR A 290 -2.36 12.40 28.07
N ARG A 291 -1.26 12.33 27.29
CA ARG A 291 -1.10 12.98 25.97
C ARG A 291 -0.64 12.01 24.87
N THR A 292 -0.72 10.71 25.16
CA THR A 292 -0.13 9.65 24.35
C THR A 292 -0.72 9.57 22.93
N VAL A 293 -2.04 9.66 22.81
CA VAL A 293 -2.75 9.59 21.53
C VAL A 293 -2.56 10.87 20.73
N TYR A 294 -2.61 12.03 21.41
CA TYR A 294 -2.31 13.31 20.78
C TYR A 294 -0.91 13.34 20.16
N ASP A 295 0.13 12.97 20.92
CA ASP A 295 1.50 13.00 20.43
C ASP A 295 1.75 12.00 19.28
N ALA A 296 1.07 10.86 19.30
CA ALA A 296 1.16 9.85 18.24
C ALA A 296 0.51 10.27 16.91
N HIS A 297 -0.36 11.29 16.92
CA HIS A 297 -1.17 11.69 15.76
C HIS A 297 -1.15 13.20 15.48
N VAL A 298 -0.19 13.94 16.04
CA VAL A 298 -0.09 15.40 15.89
C VAL A 298 0.06 15.82 14.42
N ASP A 299 0.74 15.02 13.60
CA ASP A 299 0.96 15.21 12.18
C ASP A 299 -0.29 15.01 11.32
N LYS A 300 -1.35 14.41 11.88
CA LYS A 300 -2.58 14.02 11.18
C LYS A 300 -3.83 14.75 11.68
N LEU A 301 -3.65 15.77 12.52
CA LEU A 301 -4.78 16.55 13.07
C LEU A 301 -5.49 17.36 11.98
N ASP A 302 -4.82 17.68 10.89
CA ASP A 302 -5.39 18.34 9.71
C ASP A 302 -6.57 17.57 9.10
N LEU A 303 -6.56 16.23 9.20
CA LEU A 303 -7.67 15.36 8.78
C LEU A 303 -8.98 15.65 9.52
N LEU A 304 -8.91 16.16 10.76
CA LEU A 304 -10.07 16.49 11.59
C LEU A 304 -10.69 17.85 11.24
N GLY A 305 -9.96 18.68 10.49
CA GLY A 305 -10.33 20.04 10.13
C GLY A 305 -9.58 21.10 10.96
N PRO A 306 -9.34 22.29 10.38
CA PRO A 306 -8.42 23.29 10.94
C PRO A 306 -8.86 23.81 12.32
N GLN A 307 -10.17 24.03 12.51
CA GLN A 307 -10.70 24.52 13.78
C GLN A 307 -10.48 23.52 14.92
N LEU A 308 -10.84 22.25 14.70
CA LEU A 308 -10.69 21.20 15.71
C LEU A 308 -9.20 20.89 15.99
N ALA A 309 -8.36 20.91 14.96
CA ALA A 309 -6.91 20.78 15.12
C ALA A 309 -6.34 21.89 16.01
N SER A 310 -6.76 23.14 15.80
CA SER A 310 -6.35 24.29 16.63
C SER A 310 -6.86 24.15 18.07
N ASP A 311 -8.13 23.79 18.25
CA ASP A 311 -8.73 23.60 19.58
C ASP A 311 -7.99 22.48 20.34
N LEU A 312 -7.70 21.35 19.71
CA LEU A 312 -6.90 20.26 20.30
C LEU A 312 -5.47 20.69 20.65
N ALA A 313 -4.80 21.40 19.75
CA ALA A 313 -3.44 21.90 20.01
C ALA A 313 -3.40 22.85 21.21
N SER A 314 -4.36 23.76 21.31
CA SER A 314 -4.47 24.66 22.47
C SER A 314 -4.78 23.92 23.78
N LEU A 315 -5.67 22.92 23.76
CA LEU A 315 -5.96 22.07 24.91
C LEU A 315 -4.70 21.34 25.39
N TYR A 316 -4.02 20.61 24.50
CA TYR A 316 -2.86 19.80 24.85
C TYR A 316 -1.57 20.60 25.11
N ALA A 317 -1.54 21.88 24.76
CA ALA A 317 -0.49 22.81 25.20
C ALA A 317 -0.62 23.15 26.70
N MET A 318 -1.82 23.09 27.27
CA MET A 318 -2.05 23.32 28.71
C MET A 318 -1.84 22.04 29.54
N VAL A 319 -1.94 20.86 28.93
CA VAL A 319 -1.77 19.56 29.57
C VAL A 319 -0.29 19.28 29.85
N THR A 320 0.03 18.97 31.11
CA THR A 320 1.38 18.54 31.54
C THR A 320 1.33 17.06 31.95
N PRO A 321 2.00 16.15 31.22
CA PRO A 321 1.85 14.71 31.45
C PRO A 321 2.44 14.22 32.78
N ASN A 322 3.51 14.86 33.24
CA ASN A 322 4.17 14.55 34.51
C ASN A 322 4.22 15.84 35.34
N PRO A 323 3.17 16.15 36.12
CA PRO A 323 3.13 17.36 36.92
C PRO A 323 4.06 17.25 38.13
N ASP A 324 4.70 18.35 38.49
CA ASP A 324 5.57 18.42 39.66
C ASP A 324 4.79 18.25 40.96
N TYR A 325 5.46 17.62 41.93
CA TYR A 325 4.96 17.45 43.29
C TYR A 325 5.49 18.58 44.16
N LYS A 326 4.61 19.14 44.99
CA LYS A 326 4.96 20.12 45.99
C LYS A 326 4.58 19.61 47.37
N THR A 327 5.52 19.66 48.30
CA THR A 327 5.27 19.30 49.68
C THR A 327 4.73 20.51 50.43
N LEU A 328 3.58 20.36 51.07
CA LEU A 328 3.08 21.28 52.08
C LEU A 328 3.81 21.00 53.38
N GLU A 329 4.76 21.85 53.72
CA GLU A 329 5.50 21.74 54.98
C GLU A 329 4.59 21.99 56.18
N PRO A 330 4.82 21.30 57.33
CA PRO A 330 4.01 21.48 58.53
C PRO A 330 3.95 22.91 59.05
N GLU A 331 5.03 23.67 58.84
CA GLU A 331 5.20 25.04 59.32
C GLU A 331 4.55 26.08 58.38
N LEU A 332 4.05 25.66 57.21
CA LEU A 332 3.43 26.57 56.26
C LEU A 332 2.13 27.16 56.85
N PRO A 333 1.97 28.50 56.88
CA PRO A 333 0.73 29.13 57.34
C PRO A 333 -0.50 28.63 56.58
N ILE A 334 -1.61 28.43 57.30
CA ILE A 334 -2.86 27.87 56.75
C ILE A 334 -3.37 28.71 55.59
N GLU A 335 -3.22 30.03 55.67
CA GLU A 335 -3.65 30.97 54.64
C GLU A 335 -2.89 30.74 53.33
N LYS A 336 -1.57 30.50 53.40
CA LYS A 336 -0.74 30.18 52.23
C LYS A 336 -1.10 28.82 51.64
N ALA A 337 -1.33 27.81 52.49
CA ALA A 337 -1.76 26.49 52.03
C ALA A 337 -3.13 26.57 51.32
N ARG A 338 -4.09 27.31 51.89
CA ARG A 338 -5.40 27.58 51.27
C ARG A 338 -5.26 28.27 49.92
N GLU A 339 -4.44 29.32 49.83
CA GLU A 339 -4.21 30.04 48.58
C GLU A 339 -3.57 29.15 47.50
N GLN A 340 -2.63 28.29 47.88
CA GLN A 340 -2.01 27.33 46.96
C GLN A 340 -3.03 26.32 46.42
N VAL A 341 -3.85 25.72 47.29
CA VAL A 341 -4.88 24.76 46.87
C VAL A 341 -5.97 25.44 46.03
N ASP A 342 -6.42 26.65 46.40
CA ASP A 342 -7.40 27.43 45.62
C ASP A 342 -6.88 27.74 44.21
N ARG A 343 -5.59 28.09 44.08
CA ARG A 343 -4.95 28.33 42.79
C ARG A 343 -4.89 27.07 41.92
N ILE A 344 -4.60 25.91 42.52
CA ILE A 344 -4.56 24.62 41.83
C ILE A 344 -5.95 24.27 41.28
N ILE A 345 -7.00 24.43 42.09
CA ILE A 345 -8.39 24.17 41.69
C ILE A 345 -8.78 25.07 40.51
N ARG A 346 -8.57 26.39 40.62
CA ARG A 346 -8.88 27.32 39.51
C ARG A 346 -8.09 27.02 38.23
N GLY A 347 -6.85 26.54 38.38
CA GLY A 347 -6.03 26.11 37.25
C GLY A 347 -6.63 24.89 36.54
N ALA A 348 -7.10 23.91 37.31
CA ALA A 348 -7.77 22.72 36.81
C ALA A 348 -9.15 23.02 36.20
N GLU A 349 -9.97 23.89 36.81
CA GLU A 349 -11.29 24.30 36.30
C GLU A 349 -11.21 24.91 34.90
N ARG A 350 -10.15 25.68 34.60
CA ARG A 350 -9.93 26.28 33.27
C ARG A 350 -9.77 25.26 32.14
N LEU A 351 -9.47 24.00 32.46
CA LEU A 351 -9.35 22.93 31.46
C LEU A 351 -10.70 22.33 31.08
N ILE A 352 -11.75 22.49 31.90
CA ILE A 352 -13.06 21.85 31.70
C ILE A 352 -13.68 22.31 30.38
N GLU A 353 -13.83 23.62 30.18
CA GLU A 353 -14.51 24.17 29.00
C GLU A 353 -13.83 23.76 27.67
N PRO A 354 -12.48 23.88 27.51
CA PRO A 354 -11.79 23.38 26.33
C PRO A 354 -11.95 21.87 26.12
N MET A 355 -11.97 21.07 27.19
CA MET A 355 -12.16 19.61 27.10
C MET A 355 -13.58 19.25 26.66
N ASP A 356 -14.60 19.89 27.22
CA ASP A 356 -15.99 19.65 26.84
C ASP A 356 -16.25 20.09 25.38
N LYS A 357 -15.69 21.23 24.97
CA LYS A 357 -15.76 21.74 23.59
C LYS A 357 -15.13 20.75 22.60
N THR A 358 -13.90 20.31 22.87
CA THR A 358 -13.18 19.37 21.98
C THR A 358 -13.81 17.98 21.98
N SER A 359 -14.26 17.48 23.14
CA SER A 359 -14.99 16.22 23.25
C SER A 359 -16.29 16.25 22.45
N GLY A 360 -17.06 17.33 22.53
CA GLY A 360 -18.29 17.49 21.75
C GLY A 360 -18.04 17.48 20.24
N ALA A 361 -17.02 18.19 19.78
CA ALA A 361 -16.64 18.23 18.37
C ALA A 361 -16.16 16.87 17.84
N LEU A 362 -15.36 16.14 18.62
CA LEU A 362 -14.91 14.78 18.29
C LEU A 362 -16.11 13.81 18.22
N SER A 363 -17.04 13.91 19.17
CA SER A 363 -18.22 13.04 19.22
C SER A 363 -19.13 13.21 18.00
N VAL A 364 -19.24 14.42 17.44
CA VAL A 364 -19.96 14.64 16.17
C VAL A 364 -19.33 13.84 15.02
N ILE A 365 -18.00 13.85 14.89
CA ILE A 365 -17.28 13.09 13.87
C ILE A 365 -17.47 11.59 14.06
N VAL A 366 -17.40 11.11 15.30
CA VAL A 366 -17.56 9.69 15.62
C VAL A 366 -19.00 9.22 15.43
N ARG A 367 -20.00 10.05 15.75
CA ARG A 367 -21.40 9.71 15.58
C ARG A 367 -21.83 9.66 14.11
N ASP A 368 -21.37 10.60 13.29
CA ASP A 368 -21.72 10.69 11.86
C ASP A 368 -21.38 9.38 11.11
N LYS A 369 -20.24 8.76 11.44
CA LYS A 369 -19.84 7.49 10.82
C LYS A 369 -20.73 6.31 11.25
N ARG A 370 -21.18 6.27 12.51
CA ARG A 370 -22.06 5.19 13.00
C ARG A 370 -23.44 5.23 12.32
N GLY A 371 -23.95 6.43 12.03
CA GLY A 371 -25.23 6.60 11.32
C GLY A 371 -25.18 6.24 9.84
N GLY A 372 -23.99 6.28 9.21
CA GLY A 372 -23.79 5.99 7.79
C GLY A 372 -23.51 4.52 7.45
N LEU A 373 -23.44 3.61 8.42
CA LEU A 373 -23.35 2.18 8.15
C LEU A 373 -24.75 1.68 7.76
N PRO A 374 -24.95 1.11 6.55
CA PRO A 374 -26.21 0.48 6.21
C PRO A 374 -26.47 -0.62 7.24
N VAL A 375 -27.61 -0.56 7.92
CA VAL A 375 -28.08 -1.64 8.79
C VAL A 375 -28.25 -2.86 7.89
N SER A 376 -27.32 -3.80 7.99
CA SER A 376 -27.42 -5.09 7.33
C SER A 376 -28.45 -5.90 8.13
N ASP A 377 -29.71 -5.79 7.71
CA ASP A 377 -30.81 -6.66 8.12
C ASP A 377 -30.60 -8.11 7.63
#